data_AF-A0A6V8Q4W4-F1
#
_entry.id   AF-A0A6V8Q4W4-F1
#
_cell.length_a   1.000
_cell.length_b   1.000
_cell.length_c   1.000
_cell.angle_alpha   90.00
_cell.angle_beta   90.00
_cell.angle_gamma   90.00
#
_symmetry.space_group_name_H-M   'P 1'
#
loop_
_entity.id
_entity.type
_entity.pdbx_description
1 polymer ?
#
loop_
_entity_poly.entity_id
_entity_poly.type
_entity_poly.pdbx_seq_one_letter_code
_entity_poly.pdbx_strand_id
1 'polypeptide(L)'
;MSFEPLVSVIVPTYNEEADIRSTIDALLALDYEKKEIIVVDSASTDKTVEILKEYEKGNQIILYLESSRCGVSSARNLGIREANGEIVIILNADVILPSDFIRRILTHYEKGADFVLVESRVENINHVFPQWIQAQHLLFYQDRNDILWTEGFSCRKGAAIDVGLFPEALAANTAGEDAVF
;
A
#
# COMPACT_ATOMS: atom_id res chain seq x y z
N MET A 1 6.67 17.38 21.75
CA MET A 1 6.04 17.61 20.44
C MET A 1 5.44 16.28 20.01
N SER A 2 4.21 16.25 19.52
CA SER A 2 3.60 15.01 19.01
C SER A 2 4.33 14.59 17.73
N PHE A 3 4.66 13.29 17.61
CA PHE A 3 5.21 12.73 16.38
C PHE A 3 4.11 12.67 15.32
N GLU A 4 4.13 13.60 14.36
CA GLU A 4 3.12 13.74 13.30
C GLU A 4 3.80 14.02 11.93
N PRO A 5 4.49 13.01 11.36
CA PRO A 5 5.16 13.14 10.07
C PRO A 5 4.17 13.24 8.90
N LEU A 6 4.63 13.74 7.75
CA LEU A 6 3.92 13.53 6.49
C LEU A 6 4.01 12.05 6.11
N VAL A 7 2.87 11.46 5.72
CA VAL A 7 2.74 10.07 5.30
C VAL A 7 2.37 10.03 3.81
N SER A 8 3.10 9.23 3.02
CA SER A 8 2.78 9.02 1.61
C SER A 8 2.20 7.62 1.43
N VAL A 9 0.95 7.54 0.99
CA VAL A 9 0.31 6.27 0.62
C VAL A 9 0.54 6.05 -0.88
N ILE A 10 1.18 4.94 -1.23
CA ILE A 10 1.55 4.58 -2.60
C ILE A 10 0.67 3.41 -3.04
N VAL A 11 -0.05 3.61 -4.14
CA VAL A 11 -0.96 2.63 -4.73
C VAL A 11 -0.45 2.29 -6.14
N PRO A 12 0.32 1.21 -6.32
CA PRO A 12 0.60 0.67 -7.65
C PRO A 12 -0.68 0.08 -8.24
N THR A 13 -0.96 0.38 -9.49
CA THR A 13 -2.27 0.10 -10.11
C THR A 13 -2.11 -0.46 -11.52
N TYR A 14 -2.89 -1.49 -11.85
CA TYR A 14 -3.01 -2.01 -13.22
C TYR A 14 -4.33 -2.75 -13.44
N ASN A 15 -5.22 -2.19 -14.27
CA ASN A 15 -6.53 -2.75 -14.60
C ASN A 15 -7.43 -3.02 -13.36
N GLU A 16 -7.71 -1.97 -12.59
CA GLU A 16 -8.43 -2.00 -11.32
C GLU A 16 -9.78 -1.28 -11.40
N GLU A 17 -10.43 -1.26 -12.58
CA GLU A 17 -11.70 -0.53 -12.80
C GLU A 17 -12.78 -0.89 -11.77
N ALA A 18 -12.79 -2.13 -11.28
CA ALA A 18 -13.78 -2.63 -10.34
C ALA A 18 -13.62 -2.05 -8.92
N ASP A 19 -12.37 -1.82 -8.48
CA ASP A 19 -12.06 -1.62 -7.06
C ASP A 19 -11.42 -0.25 -6.77
N ILE A 20 -10.74 0.35 -7.75
CA ILE A 20 -9.91 1.56 -7.54
C ILE A 20 -10.70 2.72 -6.92
N ARG A 21 -11.98 2.89 -7.30
CA ARG A 21 -12.83 3.96 -6.76
C ARG A 21 -13.01 3.80 -5.26
N SER A 22 -13.39 2.61 -4.81
CA SER A 22 -13.62 2.30 -3.40
C SER A 22 -12.33 2.41 -2.58
N THR A 23 -11.21 1.99 -3.16
CA THR A 23 -9.89 2.12 -2.53
C THR A 23 -9.52 3.59 -2.31
N ILE A 24 -9.58 4.44 -3.34
CA ILE A 24 -9.24 5.87 -3.19
C ILE A 24 -10.18 6.58 -2.22
N ASP A 25 -11.49 6.32 -2.28
CA ASP A 25 -12.46 6.88 -1.33
C ASP A 25 -12.12 6.48 0.13
N ALA A 26 -11.76 5.21 0.37
CA ALA A 26 -11.35 4.72 1.68
C ALA A 26 -10.05 5.38 2.18
N LEU A 27 -9.07 5.54 1.29
CA LEU A 27 -7.80 6.19 1.62
C LEU A 27 -7.98 7.67 1.97
N LEU A 28 -8.85 8.38 1.25
CA LEU A 28 -9.18 9.78 1.55
C LEU A 28 -9.86 9.92 2.93
N ALA A 29 -10.67 8.94 3.32
CA ALA A 29 -11.41 8.90 4.57
C ALA A 29 -10.56 8.51 5.81
N LEU A 30 -9.28 8.18 5.66
CA LEU A 30 -8.39 7.90 6.79
C LEU A 30 -8.26 9.12 7.71
N ASP A 31 -8.38 8.90 9.03
CA ASP A 31 -8.24 9.92 10.09
C ASP A 31 -6.77 10.29 10.31
N TYR A 32 -6.19 10.92 9.30
CA TYR A 32 -4.86 11.52 9.33
C TYR A 32 -4.74 12.59 8.24
N GLU A 33 -4.60 13.85 8.63
CA GLU A 33 -4.61 14.98 7.68
C GLU A 33 -3.27 15.16 6.94
N LYS A 34 -2.15 14.82 7.57
CA LYS A 34 -0.81 14.96 6.99
C LYS A 34 -0.48 13.76 6.09
N LYS A 35 -1.34 13.52 5.10
CA LYS A 35 -1.16 12.43 4.13
C LYS A 35 -1.21 12.96 2.69
N GLU A 36 -0.45 12.31 1.82
CA GLU A 36 -0.64 12.38 0.38
C GLU A 36 -0.90 10.97 -0.15
N ILE A 37 -1.66 10.87 -1.25
CA ILE A 37 -1.98 9.62 -1.93
C ILE A 37 -1.35 9.70 -3.31
N ILE A 38 -0.43 8.80 -3.58
CA ILE A 38 0.30 8.69 -4.84
C ILE A 38 -0.18 7.41 -5.52
N VAL A 39 -0.77 7.55 -6.70
CA VAL A 39 -1.19 6.41 -7.52
C VAL A 39 -0.26 6.31 -8.71
N VAL A 40 0.27 5.11 -8.96
CA VAL A 40 1.15 4.84 -10.10
C VAL A 40 0.49 3.78 -10.97
N ASP A 41 -0.05 4.21 -12.11
CA ASP A 41 -0.71 3.33 -13.07
C ASP A 41 0.29 2.75 -14.07
N SER A 42 0.37 1.41 -14.14
CA SER A 42 1.30 0.66 -15.00
C SER A 42 0.71 0.38 -16.39
N ALA A 43 0.22 1.43 -17.05
CA ALA A 43 -0.42 1.39 -18.37
C ALA A 43 -1.69 0.53 -18.42
N SER A 44 -2.67 0.83 -17.58
CA SER A 44 -3.98 0.19 -17.60
C SER A 44 -4.69 0.38 -18.94
N THR A 45 -5.49 -0.63 -19.29
CA THR A 45 -6.22 -0.75 -20.55
C THR A 45 -7.74 -0.69 -20.39
N ASP A 46 -8.22 -0.71 -19.15
CA ASP A 46 -9.62 -0.55 -18.77
C ASP A 46 -9.92 0.92 -18.34
N LYS A 47 -11.03 1.17 -17.63
CA LYS A 47 -11.38 2.53 -17.20
C LYS A 47 -10.63 3.03 -15.97
N THR A 48 -9.62 2.32 -15.46
CA THR A 48 -8.88 2.71 -14.25
C THR A 48 -8.32 4.13 -14.33
N VAL A 49 -7.63 4.46 -15.42
CA VAL A 49 -7.04 5.79 -15.63
C VAL A 49 -8.11 6.87 -15.77
N GLU A 50 -9.26 6.56 -16.37
CA GLU A 50 -10.38 7.49 -16.48
C GLU A 50 -10.90 7.88 -15.08
N ILE A 51 -11.10 6.88 -14.22
CA ILE A 51 -11.53 7.07 -12.83
C ILE A 51 -10.48 7.89 -12.06
N LEU A 52 -9.21 7.52 -12.13
CA LEU A 52 -8.13 8.20 -11.41
C LEU A 52 -7.98 9.68 -11.81
N LYS A 53 -8.21 10.02 -13.08
CA LYS A 53 -8.20 11.42 -13.55
C LYS A 53 -9.29 12.29 -12.94
N GLU A 54 -10.41 11.70 -12.48
CA GLU A 54 -11.42 12.45 -11.73
C GLU A 54 -10.87 12.91 -10.38
N TYR A 55 -10.16 12.02 -9.67
CA TYR A 55 -9.54 12.31 -8.38
C TYR A 55 -8.35 13.27 -8.50
N GLU A 56 -7.51 13.09 -9.53
CA GLU A 56 -6.38 13.97 -9.83
C GLU A 56 -6.86 15.41 -10.10
N LYS A 57 -7.91 15.60 -10.92
CA LYS A 57 -8.49 16.93 -11.18
C LYS A 57 -9.01 17.63 -9.92
N GLY A 58 -9.41 16.85 -8.92
CA GLY A 58 -9.82 17.35 -7.62
C GLY A 58 -8.67 17.66 -6.66
N ASN A 59 -7.40 17.50 -7.08
CA ASN A 59 -6.21 17.54 -6.21
C ASN A 59 -6.29 16.57 -5.01
N GLN A 60 -7.01 15.46 -5.15
CA GLN A 60 -7.18 14.47 -4.07
C GLN A 60 -6.06 13.43 -4.07
N ILE A 61 -5.47 13.17 -5.23
CA ILE A 61 -4.35 12.25 -5.43
C ILE A 61 -3.30 12.88 -6.34
N ILE A 62 -2.08 12.35 -6.28
CA ILE A 62 -1.02 12.56 -7.27
C ILE A 62 -0.99 11.32 -8.17
N LEU A 63 -1.16 11.50 -9.48
CA LEU A 63 -1.23 10.40 -10.43
C LEU A 63 -0.01 10.37 -11.35
N TYR A 64 0.68 9.23 -11.38
CA TYR A 64 1.75 8.95 -12.34
C TYR A 64 1.31 7.85 -13.30
N LEU A 65 1.58 8.04 -14.59
CA LEU A 65 1.24 7.10 -15.65
C LEU A 65 2.52 6.56 -16.30
N GLU A 66 2.75 5.25 -16.20
CA GLU A 66 3.82 4.62 -16.96
C GLU A 66 3.43 4.49 -18.43
N SER A 67 4.41 4.69 -19.33
CA SER A 67 4.17 4.58 -20.78
C SER A 67 3.94 3.13 -21.26
N SER A 68 4.32 2.15 -20.45
CA SER A 68 4.17 0.72 -20.70
C SER A 68 4.14 -0.01 -19.37
N ARG A 69 3.65 -1.26 -19.38
CA ARG A 69 3.64 -2.11 -18.18
C ARG A 69 5.06 -2.51 -17.77
N CYS A 70 5.59 -1.87 -16.72
CA CYS A 70 6.93 -2.10 -16.19
C CYS A 70 6.95 -3.01 -14.94
N GLY A 71 5.78 -3.48 -14.50
CA GLY A 71 5.65 -4.38 -13.35
C GLY A 71 5.42 -3.62 -12.03
N VAL A 72 4.93 -4.35 -11.02
CA VAL A 72 4.51 -3.78 -9.73
C VAL A 72 5.67 -3.09 -8.99
N SER A 73 6.88 -3.66 -9.02
CA SER A 73 8.05 -3.06 -8.37
C SER A 73 8.42 -1.70 -8.97
N SER A 74 8.31 -1.54 -10.29
CA SER A 74 8.56 -0.26 -10.96
C SER A 74 7.60 0.81 -10.44
N ALA A 75 6.31 0.48 -10.38
CA ALA A 75 5.27 1.38 -9.89
C ALA A 75 5.48 1.77 -8.41
N ARG A 76 5.79 0.80 -7.55
CA ARG A 76 6.13 1.04 -6.14
C ARG A 76 7.36 1.93 -6.00
N ASN A 77 8.43 1.63 -6.73
CA ASN A 77 9.67 2.37 -6.67
C ASN A 77 9.52 3.81 -7.15
N LEU A 78 8.76 4.04 -8.22
CA LEU A 78 8.41 5.38 -8.67
C LEU A 78 7.66 6.14 -7.55
N GLY A 79 6.64 5.52 -6.97
CA GLY A 79 5.89 6.11 -5.86
C GLY A 79 6.77 6.46 -4.65
N ILE A 80 7.71 5.58 -4.26
CA ILE A 80 8.63 5.83 -3.14
C ILE A 80 9.56 7.00 -3.45
N ARG A 81 10.09 7.08 -4.68
CA ARG A 81 11.00 8.16 -5.07
C ARG A 81 10.29 9.52 -5.04
N GLU A 82 9.06 9.56 -5.54
CA GLU A 82 8.24 10.77 -5.63
C GLU A 82 7.56 11.18 -4.31
N ALA A 83 7.47 10.28 -3.33
CA ALA A 83 6.87 10.54 -2.01
C ALA A 83 7.58 11.68 -1.25
N ASN A 84 6.84 12.62 -0.70
CA ASN A 84 7.35 13.68 0.18
C ASN A 84 7.32 13.28 1.67
N GLY A 85 6.60 12.21 2.00
CA GLY A 85 6.44 11.72 3.36
C GLY A 85 7.72 11.14 3.96
N GLU A 86 7.87 11.32 5.27
CA GLU A 86 8.92 10.63 6.04
C GLU A 86 8.61 9.13 6.11
N ILE A 87 7.33 8.78 6.19
CA ILE A 87 6.82 7.41 6.20
C ILE A 87 6.10 7.14 4.87
N VAL A 88 6.45 6.03 4.23
CA VAL A 88 5.76 5.51 3.05
C VAL A 88 4.94 4.27 3.44
N ILE A 89 3.75 4.17 2.89
CA ILE A 89 2.86 3.01 3.02
C ILE A 89 2.54 2.53 1.61
N ILE A 90 2.77 1.27 1.31
CA ILE A 90 2.47 0.66 0.03
C ILE A 90 1.24 -0.21 0.22
N LEU A 91 0.21 0.00 -0.60
CA LEU A 91 -1.08 -0.68 -0.52
C LEU A 91 -1.55 -1.06 -1.93
N ASN A 92 -2.26 -2.18 -2.06
CA ASN A 92 -2.85 -2.59 -3.32
C ASN A 92 -4.06 -1.70 -3.68
N ALA A 93 -4.50 -1.78 -4.92
CA ALA A 93 -5.59 -0.96 -5.47
C ALA A 93 -7.01 -1.48 -5.14
N ASP A 94 -7.11 -2.50 -4.29
CA ASP A 94 -8.33 -3.23 -3.91
C ASP A 94 -8.52 -3.33 -2.37
N VAL A 95 -7.95 -2.38 -1.62
CA VAL A 95 -7.94 -2.42 -0.15
C VAL A 95 -8.94 -1.46 0.50
N ILE A 96 -9.49 -1.89 1.62
CA ILE A 96 -10.28 -1.06 2.53
C ILE A 96 -9.68 -1.18 3.93
N LEU A 97 -9.26 -0.06 4.50
CA LEU A 97 -8.57 0.01 5.78
C LEU A 97 -9.47 0.62 6.87
N PRO A 98 -9.25 0.26 8.15
CA PRO A 98 -9.88 0.98 9.25
C PRO A 98 -9.42 2.45 9.25
N SER A 99 -10.31 3.38 9.59
CA SER A 99 -10.04 4.82 9.48
C SER A 99 -8.85 5.29 10.32
N ASP A 100 -8.55 4.61 11.43
CA ASP A 100 -7.44 4.93 12.33
C ASP A 100 -6.13 4.20 11.97
N PHE A 101 -6.05 3.53 10.81
CA PHE A 101 -4.91 2.73 10.38
C PHE A 101 -3.56 3.47 10.49
N ILE A 102 -3.46 4.68 9.92
CA ILE A 102 -2.21 5.46 9.93
C ILE A 102 -1.80 5.79 11.37
N ARG A 103 -2.75 6.17 12.23
CA ARG A 103 -2.45 6.46 13.65
C ARG A 103 -1.90 5.24 14.36
N ARG A 104 -2.45 4.04 14.10
CA ARG A 104 -1.97 2.79 14.71
C ARG A 104 -0.52 2.52 14.36
N ILE A 105 -0.15 2.59 13.07
CA ILE A 105 1.23 2.32 12.65
C ILE A 105 2.22 3.38 13.16
N LEU A 106 1.82 4.66 13.23
CA LEU A 106 2.70 5.74 13.68
C LEU A 106 3.17 5.57 15.13
N THR A 107 2.41 4.87 15.98
CA THR A 107 2.84 4.57 17.36
C THR A 107 4.11 3.72 17.43
N HIS A 108 4.44 2.96 16.36
CA HIS A 108 5.66 2.18 16.28
C HIS A 108 6.84 3.01 15.77
N TYR A 109 6.61 3.89 14.79
CA TYR A 109 7.64 4.81 14.29
C TYR A 109 8.07 5.84 15.33
N GLU A 110 7.15 6.31 16.18
CA GLU A 110 7.47 7.18 17.31
C GLU A 110 8.43 6.50 18.31
N LYS A 111 8.37 5.17 18.42
CA LYS A 111 9.27 4.34 19.23
C LYS A 111 10.58 3.99 18.53
N GLY A 112 10.82 4.51 17.33
CA GLY A 112 12.05 4.31 16.58
C GLY A 112 12.05 3.13 15.62
N ALA A 113 10.89 2.58 15.25
CA ALA A 113 10.85 1.58 14.17
C ALA A 113 11.26 2.21 12.83
N ASP A 114 11.93 1.42 11.98
CA ASP A 114 12.25 1.79 10.60
C ASP A 114 11.25 1.22 9.59
N PHE A 115 10.58 0.12 9.94
CA PHE A 115 9.53 -0.52 9.16
C PHE A 115 8.47 -1.13 10.09
N VAL A 116 7.24 -1.24 9.58
CA VAL A 116 6.10 -1.84 10.29
C VAL A 116 5.34 -2.73 9.32
N LEU A 117 5.20 -3.99 9.71
CA LEU A 117 4.38 -5.00 9.05
C LEU A 117 3.01 -5.06 9.73
N VAL A 118 1.95 -5.27 8.95
CA VAL A 118 0.57 -5.30 9.45
C VAL A 118 -0.07 -6.67 9.23
N GLU A 119 -0.59 -7.26 10.30
CA GLU A 119 -1.42 -8.45 10.20
C GLU A 119 -2.86 -8.06 9.89
N SER A 120 -3.41 -8.59 8.80
CA SER A 120 -4.83 -8.45 8.46
C SER A 120 -5.68 -9.44 9.26
N ARG A 121 -6.85 -9.01 9.70
CA ARG A 121 -7.86 -9.87 10.35
C ARG A 121 -9.15 -9.80 9.58
N VAL A 122 -9.80 -10.94 9.43
CA VAL A 122 -11.09 -11.03 8.77
C VAL A 122 -12.17 -10.53 9.73
N GLU A 123 -12.84 -9.44 9.40
CA GLU A 123 -13.86 -8.87 10.28
C GLU A 123 -15.20 -9.62 10.21
N ASN A 124 -15.62 -10.07 9.02
CA ASN A 124 -16.92 -10.70 8.82
C ASN A 124 -16.90 -12.22 9.05
N ILE A 125 -16.65 -12.65 10.29
CA ILE A 125 -16.62 -14.07 10.68
C ILE A 125 -18.02 -14.70 10.87
N ASN A 126 -19.08 -14.10 10.33
CA ASN A 126 -20.44 -14.65 10.43
C ASN A 126 -20.74 -15.71 9.35
N HIS A 127 -19.88 -15.81 8.32
CA HIS A 127 -20.04 -16.75 7.21
C HIS A 127 -18.92 -17.78 7.20
N VAL A 128 -19.23 -18.99 6.69
CA VAL A 128 -18.31 -20.13 6.69
C VAL A 128 -17.02 -19.83 5.92
N PHE A 129 -17.10 -19.14 4.78
CA PHE A 129 -15.91 -18.84 3.98
C PHE A 129 -14.94 -17.87 4.69
N PRO A 130 -15.37 -16.68 5.19
CA PRO A 130 -14.55 -15.83 6.04
C PRO A 130 -13.99 -16.52 7.29
N GLN A 131 -14.79 -17.36 7.97
CA GLN A 131 -14.30 -18.16 9.11
C GLN A 131 -13.17 -19.10 8.70
N TRP A 132 -13.30 -19.74 7.54
CA TRP A 132 -12.26 -20.61 6.99
C TRP A 132 -10.99 -19.83 6.64
N ILE A 133 -11.09 -18.64 6.03
CA ILE A 133 -9.95 -17.76 5.77
C ILE A 133 -9.26 -17.36 7.08
N GLN A 134 -10.04 -16.93 8.09
CA GLN A 134 -9.48 -16.57 9.40
C GLN A 134 -8.80 -17.76 10.10
N ALA A 135 -9.38 -18.95 9.99
CA ALA A 135 -8.81 -20.17 10.56
C ALA A 135 -7.52 -20.58 9.82
N GLN A 136 -7.47 -20.46 8.49
CA GLN A 136 -6.24 -20.66 7.73
C GLN A 136 -5.17 -19.67 8.16
N HIS A 137 -5.52 -18.39 8.28
CA HIS A 137 -4.61 -17.35 8.75
C HIS A 137 -4.02 -17.72 10.12
N LEU A 138 -4.87 -18.06 11.09
CA LEU A 138 -4.42 -18.48 12.41
C LEU A 138 -3.56 -19.74 12.36
N LEU A 139 -3.87 -20.72 11.50
CA LEU A 139 -3.10 -21.96 11.40
C LEU A 139 -1.71 -21.74 10.79
N PHE A 140 -1.60 -20.91 9.75
CA PHE A 140 -0.37 -20.73 8.99
C PHE A 140 0.54 -19.60 9.54
N TYR A 141 -0.02 -18.61 10.25
CA TYR A 141 0.72 -17.45 10.76
C TYR A 141 0.88 -17.42 12.29
N GLN A 142 0.65 -18.55 12.96
CA GLN A 142 0.65 -18.64 14.44
C GLN A 142 2.02 -18.42 15.11
N ASP A 143 3.14 -18.64 14.38
CA ASP A 143 4.48 -18.66 15.01
C ASP A 143 5.61 -18.49 13.97
N ARG A 144 6.01 -17.25 13.66
CA ARG A 144 7.14 -16.99 12.74
C ARG A 144 8.06 -15.90 13.28
N ASN A 145 9.33 -16.28 13.47
CA ASN A 145 10.49 -15.36 13.53
C ASN A 145 11.05 -15.05 12.11
N ASP A 146 10.33 -15.47 11.05
CA ASP A 146 10.77 -15.39 9.64
C ASP A 146 9.90 -14.39 8.83
N ILE A 147 9.73 -14.63 7.52
CA ILE A 147 8.92 -13.81 6.59
C ILE A 147 7.44 -13.83 6.98
N LEU A 148 6.89 -12.64 7.24
CA LEU A 148 5.46 -12.34 7.40
C LEU A 148 4.93 -11.76 6.09
N TRP A 149 4.00 -12.46 5.45
CA TRP A 149 3.26 -11.92 4.30
C TRP A 149 2.14 -11.03 4.81
N THR A 150 2.19 -9.75 4.47
CA THR A 150 1.23 -8.74 4.92
C THR A 150 0.60 -8.04 3.74
N GLU A 151 -0.71 -7.80 3.82
CA GLU A 151 -1.41 -6.89 2.91
C GLU A 151 -1.05 -5.46 3.36
N GLY A 152 -0.01 -4.93 2.74
CA GLY A 152 0.50 -3.60 3.03
C GLY A 152 1.81 -3.62 3.81
N PHE A 153 2.74 -2.82 3.33
CA PHE A 153 4.06 -2.62 3.90
C PHE A 153 4.25 -1.13 4.18
N SER A 154 4.88 -0.79 5.31
CA SER A 154 5.29 0.59 5.57
C SER A 154 6.71 0.66 6.09
N CYS A 155 7.40 1.74 5.76
CA CYS A 155 8.72 2.07 6.30
C CYS A 155 9.02 3.56 6.24
N ARG A 156 10.14 3.93 6.85
CA ARG A 156 10.77 5.23 6.60
C ARG A 156 11.24 5.29 5.15
N LYS A 157 10.92 6.37 4.44
CA LYS A 157 11.36 6.57 3.05
C LYS A 157 12.88 6.42 2.91
N GLY A 158 13.65 6.97 3.85
CA GLY A 158 15.11 6.86 3.87
C GLY A 158 15.59 5.41 3.91
N ALA A 159 14.99 4.58 4.77
CA ALA A 159 15.33 3.16 4.86
C ALA A 159 15.05 2.42 3.55
N ALA A 160 13.91 2.66 2.89
CA ALA A 160 13.61 2.07 1.58
C ALA A 160 14.66 2.41 0.51
N ILE A 161 15.13 3.66 0.51
CA ILE A 161 16.17 4.12 -0.42
C ILE A 161 17.52 3.45 -0.10
N ASP A 162 17.88 3.39 1.18
CA ASP A 162 19.16 2.84 1.64
C ASP A 162 19.30 1.34 1.33
N VAL A 163 18.21 0.57 1.37
CA VAL A 163 18.21 -0.87 1.00
C VAL A 163 18.12 -1.12 -0.50
N GLY A 164 17.96 -0.08 -1.33
CA GLY A 164 17.98 -0.19 -2.78
C GLY A 164 16.63 -0.40 -3.46
N LEU A 165 15.51 -0.17 -2.76
CA LEU A 165 14.14 -0.28 -3.27
C LEU A 165 13.76 -1.73 -3.70
N PHE A 166 12.57 -1.90 -4.30
CA PHE A 166 12.09 -3.21 -4.74
C PHE A 166 12.88 -3.70 -5.98
N PRO A 167 13.14 -5.01 -6.11
CA PRO A 167 13.84 -5.56 -7.27
C PRO A 167 12.97 -5.52 -8.54
N GLU A 168 13.32 -4.64 -9.48
CA GLU A 168 12.62 -4.49 -10.77
C GLU A 168 12.96 -5.61 -11.80
N ALA A 169 13.92 -6.48 -11.49
CA ALA A 169 14.34 -7.58 -12.38
C ALA A 169 13.35 -8.77 -12.41
N LEU A 170 12.37 -8.79 -11.50
CA LEU A 170 11.29 -9.77 -11.51
C LEU A 170 10.31 -9.45 -12.65
N ALA A 171 9.75 -10.49 -13.27
CA ALA A 171 8.85 -10.30 -14.39
C ALA A 171 7.58 -9.55 -13.94
N ALA A 172 6.97 -8.76 -14.82
CA ALA A 172 5.82 -7.90 -14.49
C ALA A 172 4.56 -8.64 -13.96
N ASN A 173 4.54 -9.98 -13.98
CA ASN A 173 3.46 -10.84 -13.50
C ASN A 173 3.91 -11.82 -12.40
N THR A 174 5.04 -11.60 -11.75
CA THR A 174 5.53 -12.47 -10.67
C THR A 174 5.38 -11.81 -9.32
N ALA A 175 4.74 -12.51 -8.38
CA ALA A 175 4.77 -12.17 -6.97
C ALA A 175 6.06 -12.72 -6.32
N GLY A 176 6.54 -12.04 -5.26
CA GLY A 176 7.70 -12.48 -4.47
C GLY A 176 8.74 -11.38 -4.22
N GLU A 177 8.60 -10.24 -4.90
CA GLU A 177 9.40 -9.03 -4.70
C GLU A 177 9.34 -8.52 -3.25
N ASP A 178 8.18 -8.66 -2.60
CA ASP A 178 7.96 -8.25 -1.21
C ASP A 178 8.79 -9.07 -0.21
N ALA A 179 9.20 -10.29 -0.59
CA ALA A 179 10.05 -11.13 0.24
C ALA A 179 11.55 -10.82 0.09
N VAL A 180 11.92 -10.00 -0.91
CA VAL A 180 13.31 -9.63 -1.22
C VAL A 180 13.63 -8.22 -0.71
N PHE A 181 12.64 -7.32 -0.75
CA PHE A 181 12.71 -5.99 -0.16
C PHE A 181 12.95 -6.06 1.35
#